data_AF-A0A2P8QU72-F1
#
_entry.id   AF-A0A2P8QU72-F1
#
_cell.length_a   1.000
_cell.length_b   1.000
_cell.length_c   1.000
_cell.angle_alpha   90.00
_cell.angle_beta   90.00
_cell.angle_gamma   90.00
#
_symmetry.space_group_name_H-M   'P 1'
#
loop_
_entity.id
_entity.type
_entity.pdbx_description
1 polymer ?
#
loop_
_entity_poly.entity_id
_entity_poly.type
_entity_poly.pdbx_seq_one_letter_code
_entity_poly.pdbx_strand_id
1 'polypeptide(L)'
;MMHQIVHFTRSILSVFKIWRRLLVTLTIVAILFWVVCSETALADSVIRSRESEASTLIPNSEFRIPNSSQSIQPYYKRVSQDLTEFRLSNGMKFIVLERHQAPVVSFLTYADVGGVNEPVGKTGVAHFLEHLAFKGTTRIGTRDYTAEKPLLEKLDKLAAEITAAKTAKNEAEVTKLQAQFERVEAEAAQLVKQNELGQIVEQAGGVGLNANTSTEATRYFYSFPANKLEMWMSLESERFLEPVFREFYKEKDVILEERRLRVENSPIGQMVEKFLDTAYQVHPYKRPVIGYEQDIRNLTRADVQQFFDTYYIPSQLTIAIVGDVNPQQVKQLAQTYFGRYRAKVAPPKLTTVEPKQQKTREVTLELPTQPWYLEGYHCPGINDPDYVVYETIGRLLSNGRTSRLYQSLVEKQRLALSAQGSSGFPGNKYENLMLFYALTAPGHTVDEVGTAMRKEIDRLKTEPVSAMELERVKTQAKADLLRSLDSNMGMAQLLLEYEVKTGSWQNLFKELEAISQVSSADIQRVARQTFIPKNRTVGRLLSSS
;
A
#
# COMPACT_ATOMS: atom_id res chain seq x y z
N MET A 1 51.24 -24.91 22.91
CA MET A 1 50.41 -25.48 21.82
C MET A 1 48.91 -25.28 22.03
N MET A 2 48.36 -25.44 23.26
CA MET A 2 46.93 -25.17 23.55
C MET A 2 46.49 -23.70 23.44
N HIS A 3 47.38 -22.72 23.66
CA HIS A 3 47.00 -21.30 23.64
C HIS A 3 46.76 -20.72 22.22
N GLN A 4 47.38 -21.29 21.18
CA GLN A 4 47.19 -20.85 19.80
C GLN A 4 45.89 -21.41 19.18
N ILE A 5 45.43 -22.58 19.63
CA ILE A 5 44.20 -23.23 19.12
C ILE A 5 42.93 -22.48 19.59
N VAL A 6 42.95 -21.92 20.81
CA VAL A 6 41.82 -21.13 21.36
C VAL A 6 41.68 -19.76 20.67
N HIS A 7 42.80 -19.15 20.25
CA HIS A 7 42.77 -17.91 19.48
C HIS A 7 42.29 -18.13 18.03
N PHE A 8 42.70 -19.24 17.41
CA PHE A 8 42.30 -19.59 16.05
C PHE A 8 40.80 -19.92 15.96
N THR A 9 40.26 -20.66 16.94
CA THR A 9 38.83 -21.00 17.01
C THR A 9 37.93 -19.79 17.29
N ARG A 10 38.36 -18.84 18.13
CA ARG A 10 37.62 -17.57 18.34
C ARG A 10 37.61 -16.68 17.09
N SER A 11 38.69 -16.69 16.31
CA SER A 11 38.78 -15.93 15.06
C SER A 11 37.90 -16.54 13.95
N ILE A 12 37.80 -17.86 13.87
CA ILE A 12 36.91 -18.53 12.92
C ILE A 12 35.43 -18.29 13.27
N LEU A 13 35.06 -18.32 14.55
CA LEU A 13 33.69 -18.02 14.99
C LEU A 13 33.27 -16.56 14.79
N SER A 14 34.20 -15.59 14.90
CA SER A 14 33.91 -14.19 14.60
C SER A 14 33.75 -13.97 13.10
N VAL A 15 34.58 -14.60 12.27
CA VAL A 15 34.46 -14.58 10.81
C VAL A 15 33.15 -15.23 10.35
N PHE A 16 32.73 -16.36 10.93
CA PHE A 16 31.43 -16.98 10.62
C PHE A 16 30.24 -16.11 11.03
N LYS A 17 30.31 -15.39 12.16
CA LYS A 17 29.26 -14.44 12.56
C LYS A 17 29.20 -13.23 11.63
N ILE A 18 30.33 -12.76 11.13
CA ILE A 18 30.43 -11.67 10.16
C ILE A 18 29.88 -12.12 8.80
N TRP A 19 30.23 -13.31 8.34
CA TRP A 19 29.71 -13.90 7.09
C TRP A 19 28.21 -14.19 7.16
N ARG A 20 27.69 -14.69 8.29
CA ARG A 20 26.24 -14.90 8.49
C ARG A 20 25.48 -13.57 8.54
N ARG A 21 26.05 -12.52 9.15
CA ARG A 21 25.48 -11.16 9.09
C ARG A 21 25.49 -10.62 7.66
N LEU A 22 26.61 -10.73 6.94
CA LEU A 22 26.73 -10.33 5.52
C LEU A 22 25.76 -11.08 4.61
N LEU A 23 25.55 -12.39 4.80
CA LEU A 23 24.62 -13.18 3.99
C LEU A 23 23.15 -12.78 4.26
N VAL A 24 22.81 -12.52 5.53
CA VAL A 24 21.48 -12.03 5.92
C VAL A 24 21.26 -10.61 5.39
N THR A 25 22.26 -9.72 5.48
CA THR A 25 22.20 -8.38 4.90
C THR A 25 22.10 -8.43 3.37
N LEU A 26 22.80 -9.33 2.68
CA LEU A 26 22.68 -9.50 1.22
C LEU A 26 21.32 -10.04 0.79
N THR A 27 20.70 -10.92 1.57
CA THR A 27 19.35 -11.46 1.29
C THR A 27 18.27 -10.41 1.56
N ILE A 28 18.42 -9.62 2.63
CA ILE A 28 17.54 -8.49 2.97
C ILE A 28 17.69 -7.36 1.94
N VAL A 29 18.92 -7.07 1.50
CA VAL A 29 19.17 -6.11 0.42
C VAL A 29 18.59 -6.61 -0.90
N ALA A 30 18.65 -7.90 -1.25
CA ALA A 30 18.03 -8.41 -2.47
C ALA A 30 16.49 -8.33 -2.46
N ILE A 31 15.85 -8.58 -1.31
CA ILE A 31 14.39 -8.43 -1.13
C ILE A 31 13.99 -6.95 -1.12
N LEU A 32 14.75 -6.09 -0.44
CA LEU A 32 14.51 -4.63 -0.37
C LEU A 32 14.83 -3.90 -1.69
N PHE A 33 15.84 -4.33 -2.45
CA PHE A 33 16.17 -3.77 -3.76
C PHE A 33 15.05 -4.04 -4.77
N TRP A 34 14.34 -5.17 -4.64
CA TRP A 34 13.18 -5.46 -5.47
C TRP A 34 11.94 -4.62 -5.08
N VAL A 35 11.73 -4.39 -3.78
CA VAL A 35 10.67 -3.50 -3.27
C VAL A 35 10.92 -2.04 -3.68
N VAL A 36 12.15 -1.54 -3.52
CA VAL A 36 12.55 -0.16 -3.91
C VAL A 36 12.52 0.04 -5.43
N CYS A 37 12.90 -0.98 -6.22
CA CYS A 37 12.88 -0.90 -7.69
C CYS A 37 11.48 -1.03 -8.30
N SER A 38 10.48 -1.57 -7.60
CA SER A 38 9.15 -1.80 -8.17
C SER A 38 8.35 -0.51 -8.44
N GLU A 39 8.62 0.58 -7.71
CA GLU A 39 7.97 1.89 -7.93
C GLU A 39 8.84 2.90 -8.67
N THR A 40 10.16 2.67 -8.83
CA THR A 40 11.07 3.65 -9.47
C THR A 40 11.85 3.11 -10.68
N ALA A 41 12.15 1.81 -10.79
CA ALA A 41 13.03 1.28 -11.85
C ALA A 41 12.29 0.70 -13.08
N LEU A 42 10.98 0.45 -12.97
CA LEU A 42 10.15 0.09 -14.14
C LEU A 42 9.92 1.29 -15.08
N ALA A 43 10.09 2.52 -14.59
CA ALA A 43 9.97 3.73 -15.42
C ALA A 43 11.25 4.01 -16.23
N ASP A 44 12.45 3.86 -15.67
CA ASP A 44 13.69 4.35 -16.32
C ASP A 44 14.39 3.33 -17.25
N SER A 45 14.26 2.02 -17.03
CA SER A 45 14.97 1.00 -17.84
C SER A 45 14.27 0.67 -19.17
N VAL A 46 12.95 0.83 -19.23
CA VAL A 46 12.14 0.67 -20.47
C VAL A 46 12.28 1.89 -21.39
N ILE A 47 12.60 3.06 -20.84
CA ILE A 47 12.76 4.32 -21.60
C ILE A 47 14.14 4.36 -22.28
N ARG A 48 15.23 4.01 -21.59
CA ARG A 48 16.60 4.13 -22.15
C ARG A 48 16.94 3.16 -23.27
N SER A 49 16.30 1.99 -23.35
CA SER A 49 16.56 1.01 -24.43
C SER A 49 15.73 1.25 -25.69
N ARG A 50 14.65 2.05 -25.61
CA ARG A 50 13.74 2.28 -26.75
C ARG A 50 14.02 3.55 -27.54
N GLU A 51 14.89 4.43 -27.05
CA GLU A 51 15.22 5.69 -27.74
C GLU A 51 16.32 5.55 -28.82
N SER A 52 17.09 4.44 -28.87
CA SER A 52 18.11 4.28 -29.92
C SER A 52 17.58 3.75 -31.26
N GLU A 53 16.33 3.28 -31.33
CA GLU A 53 15.76 2.72 -32.57
C GLU A 53 14.68 3.61 -33.23
N ALA A 54 14.25 4.69 -32.60
CA ALA A 54 13.17 5.54 -33.11
C ALA A 54 13.65 6.79 -33.88
N SER A 55 14.93 6.87 -34.22
CA SER A 55 15.51 7.94 -35.04
C SER A 55 15.72 7.44 -36.47
N THR A 56 14.66 7.22 -37.24
CA THR A 56 14.64 7.44 -38.70
C THR A 56 13.26 7.24 -39.32
N LEU A 57 12.84 8.25 -40.08
CA LEU A 57 11.84 8.24 -41.17
C LEU A 57 10.35 8.13 -40.79
N ILE A 58 9.60 9.25 -40.82
CA ILE A 58 8.36 9.48 -41.61
C ILE A 58 8.17 11.01 -41.83
N PRO A 59 7.84 11.52 -43.03
CA PRO A 59 7.63 12.96 -43.29
C PRO A 59 6.21 13.44 -42.95
N ASN A 60 6.11 14.77 -42.75
CA ASN A 60 4.90 15.57 -42.53
C ASN A 60 3.64 15.02 -43.21
N SER A 61 2.71 14.50 -42.40
CA SER A 61 1.30 14.34 -42.77
C SER A 61 0.44 15.01 -41.70
N GLU A 62 -0.58 15.75 -42.15
CA GLU A 62 -1.51 16.48 -41.30
C GLU A 62 -2.07 15.58 -40.18
N PHE A 63 -1.93 16.02 -38.94
CA PHE A 63 -2.45 15.35 -37.75
C PHE A 63 -3.99 15.36 -37.81
N ARG A 64 -4.60 14.32 -38.38
CA ARG A 64 -6.02 14.03 -38.17
C ARG A 64 -6.20 13.42 -36.79
N ILE A 65 -6.98 14.10 -35.95
CA ILE A 65 -7.43 13.59 -34.65
C ILE A 65 -8.17 12.26 -34.91
N PRO A 66 -7.69 11.11 -34.41
CA PRO A 66 -8.46 9.88 -34.47
C PRO A 66 -9.73 10.07 -33.65
N ASN A 67 -10.89 9.68 -34.20
CA ASN A 67 -12.17 9.72 -33.48
C ASN A 67 -12.02 9.10 -32.09
N SER A 68 -12.06 9.92 -31.03
CA SER A 68 -11.96 9.54 -29.62
C SER A 68 -13.25 8.92 -29.06
N SER A 69 -14.11 8.41 -29.94
CA SER A 69 -15.49 8.01 -29.66
C SER A 69 -15.68 6.50 -29.43
N GLN A 70 -14.61 5.74 -29.13
CA GLN A 70 -14.82 4.38 -28.65
C GLN A 70 -15.35 4.43 -27.21
N SER A 71 -16.66 4.23 -27.10
CA SER A 71 -17.38 4.09 -25.85
C SER A 71 -16.81 2.91 -25.04
N ILE A 72 -16.71 3.03 -23.71
CA ILE A 72 -16.34 1.91 -22.82
C ILE A 72 -17.47 0.88 -22.68
N GLN A 73 -18.68 1.22 -23.13
CA GLN A 73 -19.88 0.38 -23.00
C GLN A 73 -19.71 -1.06 -23.50
N PRO A 74 -19.08 -1.34 -24.66
CA PRO A 74 -18.87 -2.71 -25.12
C PRO A 74 -17.97 -3.52 -24.18
N TYR A 75 -16.96 -2.87 -23.58
CA TYR A 75 -16.09 -3.50 -22.60
C TYR A 75 -16.83 -3.76 -21.28
N TYR A 76 -17.55 -2.75 -20.77
CA TYR A 76 -18.38 -2.89 -19.58
C TYR A 76 -19.40 -4.03 -19.73
N LYS A 77 -20.08 -4.09 -20.88
CA LYS A 77 -21.06 -5.15 -21.17
C LYS A 77 -20.41 -6.53 -21.13
N ARG A 78 -19.21 -6.68 -21.71
CA ARG A 78 -18.47 -7.95 -21.67
C ARG A 78 -18.10 -8.35 -20.25
N VAL A 79 -17.48 -7.44 -19.49
CA VAL A 79 -17.15 -7.69 -18.08
C VAL A 79 -18.40 -8.05 -17.28
N SER A 80 -19.51 -7.34 -17.49
CA SER A 80 -20.76 -7.60 -16.78
C SER A 80 -21.39 -8.96 -17.14
N GLN A 81 -21.16 -9.45 -18.35
CA GLN A 81 -21.64 -10.78 -18.79
C GLN A 81 -20.77 -11.90 -18.23
N ASP A 82 -19.46 -11.69 -18.16
CA ASP A 82 -18.48 -12.69 -17.74
C ASP A 82 -18.20 -12.66 -16.21
N LEU A 83 -18.79 -11.69 -15.49
CA LEU A 83 -18.64 -11.54 -14.05
C LEU A 83 -19.80 -12.20 -13.30
N THR A 84 -19.45 -13.06 -12.36
CA THR A 84 -20.37 -13.66 -11.39
C THR A 84 -19.99 -13.19 -9.99
N GLU A 85 -20.96 -12.70 -9.22
CA GLU A 85 -20.78 -12.43 -7.79
C GLU A 85 -21.68 -13.32 -6.95
N PHE A 86 -21.20 -13.71 -5.76
CA PHE A 86 -22.00 -14.43 -4.78
C PHE A 86 -21.51 -14.15 -3.37
N ARG A 87 -22.38 -14.39 -2.38
CA ARG A 87 -22.06 -14.29 -0.97
C ARG A 87 -22.33 -15.63 -0.29
N LEU A 88 -21.40 -16.09 0.53
CA LEU A 88 -21.58 -17.28 1.36
C LEU A 88 -22.52 -16.96 2.54
N SER A 89 -23.10 -17.99 3.17
CA SER A 89 -24.00 -17.81 4.32
C SER A 89 -23.33 -17.15 5.53
N ASN A 90 -22.01 -17.23 5.64
CA ASN A 90 -21.23 -16.57 6.69
C ASN A 90 -20.94 -15.09 6.39
N GLY A 91 -21.34 -14.58 5.22
CA GLY A 91 -21.19 -13.18 4.83
C GLY A 91 -20.00 -12.90 3.91
N MET A 92 -19.10 -13.83 3.63
CA MET A 92 -17.97 -13.59 2.72
C MET A 92 -18.43 -13.39 1.27
N LYS A 93 -17.95 -12.33 0.60
CA LYS A 93 -18.31 -12.01 -0.79
C LYS A 93 -17.20 -12.42 -1.75
N PHE A 94 -17.61 -13.01 -2.88
CA PHE A 94 -16.74 -13.36 -3.99
C PHE A 94 -17.19 -12.63 -5.26
N ILE A 95 -16.21 -12.13 -6.01
CA ILE A 95 -16.36 -11.59 -7.36
C ILE A 95 -15.49 -12.44 -8.28
N VAL A 96 -16.08 -13.05 -9.30
CA VAL A 96 -15.39 -13.94 -10.23
C VAL A 96 -15.53 -13.38 -11.61
N LEU A 97 -14.42 -13.10 -12.30
CA LEU A 97 -14.41 -12.67 -13.69
C LEU A 97 -13.70 -13.74 -14.54
N GLU A 98 -14.49 -14.40 -15.39
CA GLU A 98 -14.03 -15.48 -16.28
C GLU A 98 -13.27 -14.91 -17.49
N ARG A 99 -12.05 -15.41 -17.74
CA ARG A 99 -11.17 -15.01 -18.85
C ARG A 99 -10.32 -16.19 -19.34
N HIS A 100 -10.70 -16.82 -20.45
CA HIS A 100 -10.00 -17.97 -21.03
C HIS A 100 -8.85 -17.63 -21.99
N GLN A 101 -8.28 -16.42 -21.91
CA GLN A 101 -7.25 -15.96 -22.84
C GLN A 101 -5.88 -16.62 -22.58
N ALA A 102 -5.60 -16.96 -21.32
CA ALA A 102 -4.42 -17.67 -20.88
C ALA A 102 -4.79 -18.56 -19.68
N PRO A 103 -4.17 -19.74 -19.50
CA PRO A 103 -4.50 -20.68 -18.42
C PRO A 103 -3.91 -20.23 -17.06
N VAL A 104 -4.16 -18.99 -16.68
CA VAL A 104 -3.64 -18.32 -15.49
C VAL A 104 -4.79 -17.60 -14.78
N VAL A 105 -4.74 -17.62 -13.45
CA VAL A 105 -5.74 -17.00 -12.58
C VAL A 105 -5.04 -16.16 -11.54
N SER A 106 -5.50 -14.92 -11.36
CA SER A 106 -5.08 -14.02 -10.30
C SER A 106 -6.14 -13.96 -9.21
N PHE A 107 -5.67 -13.93 -7.97
CA PHE A 107 -6.49 -13.94 -6.79
C PHE A 107 -6.12 -12.76 -5.91
N LEU A 108 -7.14 -12.07 -5.38
CA LEU A 108 -6.94 -11.02 -4.39
C LEU A 108 -7.96 -11.18 -3.27
N THR A 109 -7.47 -11.28 -2.04
CA THR A 109 -8.26 -11.17 -0.82
C THR A 109 -8.13 -9.77 -0.27
N TYR A 110 -9.25 -9.05 -0.16
CA TYR A 110 -9.33 -7.71 0.39
C TYR A 110 -9.97 -7.76 1.77
N ALA A 111 -9.18 -7.42 2.79
CA ALA A 111 -9.69 -7.17 4.13
C ALA A 111 -10.02 -5.68 4.28
N ASP A 112 -11.28 -5.37 4.59
CA ASP A 112 -11.75 -3.98 4.83
C ASP A 112 -11.31 -3.50 6.23
N VAL A 113 -9.99 -3.39 6.40
CA VAL A 113 -9.29 -2.99 7.62
C VAL A 113 -7.90 -2.46 7.26
N GLY A 114 -7.48 -1.33 7.84
CA GLY A 114 -6.14 -0.78 7.69
C GLY A 114 -5.74 0.13 8.85
N GLY A 115 -4.79 1.04 8.62
CA GLY A 115 -4.28 1.97 9.64
C GLY A 115 -5.34 2.83 10.34
N VAL A 116 -6.45 3.15 9.67
CA VAL A 116 -7.56 3.91 10.27
C VAL A 116 -8.35 3.14 11.32
N ASN A 117 -8.26 1.81 11.32
CA ASN A 117 -8.97 0.92 12.24
C ASN A 117 -8.16 0.62 13.52
N GLU A 118 -6.93 1.12 13.60
CA GLU A 118 -6.01 0.79 14.68
C GLU A 118 -6.40 1.48 16.01
N PRO A 119 -6.42 0.74 17.13
CA PRO A 119 -6.62 1.33 18.45
C PRO A 119 -5.55 2.37 18.77
N VAL A 120 -5.91 3.35 19.61
CA VAL A 120 -4.95 4.34 20.12
C VAL A 120 -3.84 3.64 20.91
N GLY A 121 -2.59 4.00 20.65
CA GLY A 121 -1.41 3.39 21.30
C GLY A 121 -1.05 2.00 20.76
N LYS A 122 -1.70 1.55 19.68
CA LYS A 122 -1.47 0.28 19.00
C LYS A 122 -1.30 0.50 17.50
N THR A 123 -0.72 1.63 17.11
CA THR A 123 -0.49 1.93 15.70
C THR A 123 0.50 0.94 15.07
N GLY A 124 0.32 0.65 13.79
CA GLY A 124 1.08 -0.35 13.04
C GLY A 124 0.59 -1.80 13.21
N VAL A 125 -0.42 -2.07 14.04
CA VAL A 125 -0.94 -3.44 14.24
C VAL A 125 -1.52 -4.06 12.96
N ALA A 126 -2.08 -3.26 12.05
CA ALA A 126 -2.58 -3.76 10.77
C ALA A 126 -1.43 -4.25 9.88
N HIS A 127 -0.37 -3.45 9.77
CA HIS A 127 0.85 -3.79 9.05
C HIS A 127 1.58 -4.97 9.71
N PHE A 128 1.61 -5.01 11.03
CA PHE A 128 2.19 -6.12 11.78
C PHE A 128 1.46 -7.43 11.49
N LEU A 129 0.12 -7.42 11.51
CA LEU A 129 -0.68 -8.60 11.18
C LEU A 129 -0.40 -9.08 9.75
N GLU A 130 -0.22 -8.17 8.80
CA GLU A 130 0.15 -8.51 7.43
C GLU A 130 1.44 -9.33 7.36
N HIS A 131 2.50 -8.93 8.06
CA HIS A 131 3.73 -9.74 8.19
C HIS A 131 3.45 -11.12 8.80
N LEU A 132 2.66 -11.16 9.87
CA LEU A 132 2.38 -12.40 10.59
C LEU A 132 1.46 -13.37 9.83
N ALA A 133 0.64 -12.87 8.90
CA ALA A 133 -0.21 -13.70 8.05
C ALA A 133 0.60 -14.66 7.14
N PHE A 134 1.88 -14.36 6.90
CA PHE A 134 2.81 -15.24 6.16
C PHE A 134 3.54 -16.24 7.04
N LYS A 135 3.43 -16.13 8.38
CA LYS A 135 4.13 -17.03 9.32
C LYS A 135 3.41 -18.36 9.51
N GLY A 136 2.23 -18.50 8.90
CA GLY A 136 1.53 -19.76 8.72
C GLY A 136 0.41 -19.99 9.74
N THR A 137 0.03 -21.24 9.86
CA THR A 137 -1.14 -21.71 10.58
C THR A 137 -0.76 -22.83 11.55
N THR A 138 -1.74 -23.46 12.17
CA THR A 138 -1.55 -24.69 12.96
C THR A 138 -0.99 -25.86 12.11
N ARG A 139 -1.08 -25.77 10.78
CA ARG A 139 -0.68 -26.81 9.82
C ARG A 139 0.49 -26.43 8.91
N ILE A 140 0.60 -25.15 8.54
CA ILE A 140 1.63 -24.62 7.64
C ILE A 140 2.58 -23.73 8.45
N GLY A 141 3.88 -23.80 8.18
CA GLY A 141 4.93 -23.01 8.83
C GLY A 141 5.47 -23.64 10.12
N THR A 142 5.09 -24.89 10.43
CA THR A 142 5.47 -25.57 11.68
C THR A 142 5.77 -27.06 11.46
N ARG A 143 6.65 -27.59 12.32
CA ARG A 143 6.95 -29.03 12.42
C ARG A 143 6.01 -29.73 13.41
N ASP A 144 5.62 -29.03 14.47
CA ASP A 144 4.69 -29.51 15.50
C ASP A 144 4.11 -28.31 16.27
N TYR A 145 2.88 -27.92 15.94
CA TYR A 145 2.21 -26.81 16.62
C TYR A 145 1.90 -27.11 18.09
N THR A 146 1.66 -28.37 18.44
CA THR A 146 1.31 -28.76 19.83
C THR A 146 2.50 -28.53 20.75
N ALA A 147 3.72 -28.82 20.27
CA ALA A 147 4.95 -28.48 20.97
C ALA A 147 5.31 -26.98 20.89
N GLU A 148 4.97 -26.31 19.79
CA GLU A 148 5.27 -24.89 19.57
C GLU A 148 4.46 -23.97 20.48
N LYS A 149 3.15 -24.22 20.61
CA LYS A 149 2.20 -23.36 21.33
C LYS A 149 2.65 -22.98 22.75
N PRO A 150 3.03 -23.91 23.66
CA PRO A 150 3.46 -23.54 25.01
C PRO A 150 4.75 -22.70 25.04
N LEU A 151 5.62 -22.82 24.02
CA LEU A 151 6.80 -21.98 23.91
C LEU A 151 6.42 -20.54 23.55
N LEU A 152 5.46 -20.36 22.64
CA LEU A 152 4.95 -19.03 22.30
C LEU A 152 4.28 -18.34 23.50
N GLU A 153 3.48 -19.08 24.28
CA GLU A 153 2.88 -18.57 25.52
C GLU A 153 3.93 -18.19 26.57
N LYS A 154 5.01 -18.99 26.66
CA LYS A 154 6.13 -18.69 27.55
C LYS A 154 6.92 -17.46 27.12
N LEU A 155 7.11 -17.24 25.81
CA LEU A 155 7.73 -16.02 25.28
C LEU A 155 6.90 -14.78 25.64
N ASP A 156 5.58 -14.85 25.49
CA ASP A 156 4.68 -13.76 25.88
C ASP A 156 4.82 -13.39 27.37
N LYS A 157 4.82 -14.41 28.23
CA LYS A 157 5.01 -14.24 29.67
C LYS A 157 6.37 -13.60 29.99
N LEU A 158 7.46 -14.14 29.42
CA LEU A 158 8.81 -13.61 29.63
C LEU A 158 8.93 -12.17 29.15
N ALA A 159 8.33 -11.81 28.01
CA ALA A 159 8.35 -10.44 27.51
C ALA A 159 7.63 -9.46 28.45
N ALA A 160 6.50 -9.87 29.03
CA ALA A 160 5.79 -9.07 30.03
C ALA A 160 6.64 -8.89 31.31
N GLU A 161 7.27 -9.96 31.79
CA GLU A 161 8.17 -9.91 32.95
C GLU A 161 9.41 -9.04 32.70
N ILE A 162 10.01 -9.11 31.50
CA ILE A 162 11.12 -8.24 31.08
C ILE A 162 10.69 -6.78 31.11
N THR A 163 9.48 -6.49 30.61
CA THR A 163 8.94 -5.12 30.62
C THR A 163 8.75 -4.62 32.05
N ALA A 164 8.14 -5.42 32.93
CA ALA A 164 7.96 -5.08 34.33
C ALA A 164 9.30 -4.85 35.06
N ALA A 165 10.30 -5.70 34.81
CA ALA A 165 11.64 -5.56 35.39
C ALA A 165 12.36 -4.29 34.89
N LYS A 166 12.21 -3.93 33.60
CA LYS A 166 12.70 -2.65 33.05
C LYS A 166 12.05 -1.45 33.73
N THR A 167 10.72 -1.48 33.93
CA THR A 167 10.00 -0.42 34.65
C THR A 167 10.46 -0.29 36.11
N ALA A 168 10.74 -1.42 36.77
CA ALA A 168 11.29 -1.45 38.13
C ALA A 168 12.79 -1.10 38.20
N LYS A 169 13.45 -0.83 37.06
CA LYS A 169 14.90 -0.58 36.94
C LYS A 169 15.77 -1.69 37.55
N ASN A 170 15.32 -2.94 37.48
CA ASN A 170 16.05 -4.10 37.99
C ASN A 170 16.87 -4.77 36.87
N GLU A 171 18.06 -4.24 36.59
CA GLU A 171 18.92 -4.67 35.47
C GLU A 171 19.37 -6.15 35.58
N ALA A 172 19.57 -6.63 36.80
CA ALA A 172 19.96 -8.02 37.06
C ALA A 172 18.84 -8.99 36.64
N GLU A 173 17.59 -8.69 37.01
CA GLU A 173 16.44 -9.51 36.62
C GLU A 173 16.16 -9.39 35.11
N VAL A 174 16.28 -8.20 34.52
CA VAL A 174 16.17 -8.02 33.07
C VAL A 174 17.16 -8.92 32.32
N THR A 175 18.44 -8.92 32.73
CA THR A 175 19.48 -9.73 32.09
C THR A 175 19.16 -11.23 32.18
N LYS A 176 18.71 -11.69 33.35
CA LYS A 176 18.31 -13.08 33.59
C LYS A 176 17.11 -13.48 32.75
N LEU A 177 16.05 -12.68 32.72
CA LEU A 177 14.84 -12.96 31.95
C LEU A 177 15.11 -12.91 30.45
N GLN A 178 15.94 -11.98 29.98
CA GLN A 178 16.35 -11.89 28.57
C GLN A 178 17.09 -13.17 28.13
N ALA A 179 18.01 -13.67 28.95
CA ALA A 179 18.71 -14.92 28.65
C ALA A 179 17.76 -16.14 28.62
N GLN A 180 16.70 -16.14 29.44
CA GLN A 180 15.65 -17.17 29.36
C GLN A 180 14.81 -17.02 28.09
N PHE A 181 14.45 -15.79 27.73
CA PHE A 181 13.69 -15.48 26.53
C PHE A 181 14.41 -15.97 25.27
N GLU A 182 15.70 -15.63 25.12
CA GLU A 182 16.51 -16.04 23.96
C GLU A 182 16.62 -17.56 23.82
N ARG A 183 16.68 -18.30 24.94
CA ARG A 183 16.68 -19.77 24.92
C ARG A 183 15.35 -20.33 24.43
N VAL A 184 14.24 -19.84 24.98
CA VAL A 184 12.89 -20.29 24.58
C VAL A 184 12.62 -19.91 23.11
N GLU A 185 13.09 -18.76 22.67
CA GLU A 185 12.95 -18.32 21.28
C GLU A 185 13.74 -19.24 20.33
N ALA A 186 14.97 -19.62 20.72
CA ALA A 186 15.77 -20.55 19.95
C ALA A 186 15.15 -21.97 19.89
N GLU A 187 14.53 -22.43 20.98
CA GLU A 187 13.76 -23.69 21.03
C GLU A 187 12.54 -23.63 20.09
N ALA A 188 11.75 -22.55 20.17
CA ALA A 188 10.60 -22.35 19.30
C ALA A 188 11.01 -22.30 17.82
N ALA A 189 12.12 -21.63 17.50
CA ALA A 189 12.64 -21.52 16.14
C ALA A 189 12.99 -22.88 15.50
N GLN A 190 13.32 -23.91 16.28
CA GLN A 190 13.54 -25.26 15.74
C GLN A 190 12.27 -25.91 15.19
N LEU A 191 11.10 -25.51 15.69
CA LEU A 191 9.80 -26.01 15.26
C LEU A 191 9.27 -25.25 14.05
N VAL A 192 9.83 -24.09 13.71
CA VAL A 192 9.37 -23.28 12.56
C VAL A 192 9.88 -23.86 11.25
N LYS A 193 8.99 -23.95 10.27
CA LYS A 193 9.35 -24.17 8.86
C LYS A 193 9.32 -22.83 8.13
N GLN A 194 10.50 -22.24 7.99
CA GLN A 194 10.67 -20.90 7.41
C GLN A 194 10.11 -20.84 5.98
N ASN A 195 9.24 -19.86 5.73
CA ASN A 195 8.64 -19.57 4.43
C ASN A 195 7.96 -20.79 3.75
N GLU A 196 7.36 -21.70 4.51
CA GLU A 196 6.72 -22.91 3.94
C GLU A 196 5.57 -22.55 2.98
N LEU A 197 4.76 -21.52 3.29
CA LEU A 197 3.71 -21.05 2.39
C LEU A 197 4.27 -20.58 1.04
N GLY A 198 5.31 -19.73 1.07
CA GLY A 198 5.96 -19.25 -0.16
C GLY A 198 6.56 -20.39 -0.98
N GLN A 199 7.22 -21.35 -0.33
CA GLN A 199 7.77 -22.53 -1.00
C GLN A 199 6.68 -23.39 -1.66
N ILE A 200 5.54 -23.61 -0.99
CA ILE A 200 4.40 -24.34 -1.59
C ILE A 200 3.89 -23.59 -2.84
N VAL A 201 3.74 -22.27 -2.75
CA VAL A 201 3.25 -21.44 -3.86
C VAL A 201 4.24 -21.49 -5.04
N GLU A 202 5.53 -21.24 -4.81
CA GLU A 202 6.56 -21.23 -5.84
C GLU A 202 6.70 -22.60 -6.53
N GLN A 203 6.74 -23.69 -5.75
CA GLN A 203 6.85 -25.05 -6.29
C GLN A 203 5.62 -25.46 -7.12
N ALA A 204 4.45 -24.90 -6.81
CA ALA A 204 3.22 -25.12 -7.57
C ALA A 204 3.10 -24.21 -8.81
N GLY A 205 4.12 -23.39 -9.10
CA GLY A 205 4.14 -22.45 -10.23
C GLY A 205 3.43 -21.13 -9.96
N GLY A 206 3.15 -20.82 -8.70
CA GLY A 206 2.56 -19.55 -8.30
C GLY A 206 3.54 -18.40 -8.38
N VAL A 207 3.03 -17.22 -8.72
CA VAL A 207 3.83 -16.00 -8.90
C VAL A 207 3.19 -14.82 -8.21
N GLY A 208 4.05 -13.90 -7.74
CA GLY A 208 3.60 -12.63 -7.15
C GLY A 208 2.91 -12.79 -5.79
N LEU A 209 3.27 -13.79 -4.98
CA LEU A 209 2.86 -13.90 -3.57
C LEU A 209 3.31 -12.68 -2.80
N ASN A 210 2.34 -11.84 -2.48
CA ASN A 210 2.59 -10.60 -1.77
C ASN A 210 1.36 -10.12 -1.01
N ALA A 211 1.57 -9.10 -0.20
CA ALA A 211 0.53 -8.34 0.44
C ALA A 211 0.89 -6.86 0.49
N ASN A 212 -0.09 -6.03 0.82
CA ASN A 212 0.17 -4.69 1.29
C ASN A 212 -0.88 -4.28 2.32
N THR A 213 -0.48 -3.38 3.20
CA THR A 213 -1.36 -2.67 4.10
C THR A 213 -1.35 -1.20 3.76
N SER A 214 -2.54 -0.61 3.68
CA SER A 214 -2.76 0.81 3.48
C SER A 214 -3.44 1.42 4.72
N THR A 215 -3.78 2.70 4.62
CA THR A 215 -4.60 3.36 5.65
C THR A 215 -5.97 2.71 5.80
N GLU A 216 -6.50 2.01 4.79
CA GLU A 216 -7.91 1.59 4.75
C GLU A 216 -8.14 0.09 4.55
N ALA A 217 -7.09 -0.62 4.12
CA ALA A 217 -7.21 -2.00 3.68
C ALA A 217 -5.90 -2.76 3.80
N THR A 218 -6.01 -4.06 4.05
CA THR A 218 -4.94 -5.03 3.88
C THR A 218 -5.33 -5.99 2.76
N ARG A 219 -4.42 -6.21 1.81
CA ARG A 219 -4.66 -7.00 0.60
C ARG A 219 -3.63 -8.08 0.45
N TYR A 220 -4.07 -9.28 0.12
CA TYR A 220 -3.22 -10.44 -0.12
C TYR A 220 -3.48 -10.93 -1.52
N PHE A 221 -2.43 -11.12 -2.32
CA PHE A 221 -2.60 -11.40 -3.73
C PHE A 221 -1.47 -12.24 -4.31
N TYR A 222 -1.83 -13.06 -5.29
CA TYR A 222 -0.93 -13.89 -6.08
C TYR A 222 -1.67 -14.52 -7.24
N SER A 223 -0.92 -15.09 -8.17
CA SER A 223 -1.47 -15.81 -9.33
C SER A 223 -0.96 -17.24 -9.39
N PHE A 224 -1.75 -18.10 -10.01
CA PHE A 224 -1.39 -19.49 -10.32
C PHE A 224 -1.78 -19.87 -11.74
N PRO A 225 -1.21 -20.96 -12.29
CA PRO A 225 -1.83 -21.71 -13.36
C PRO A 225 -3.27 -22.15 -12.97
N ALA A 226 -4.20 -22.14 -13.93
CA ALA A 226 -5.63 -22.38 -13.69
C ALA A 226 -5.93 -23.71 -12.97
N ASN A 227 -5.15 -24.76 -13.24
CA ASN A 227 -5.29 -26.07 -12.61
C ASN A 227 -4.91 -26.10 -11.11
N LYS A 228 -4.50 -24.97 -10.52
CA LYS A 228 -4.19 -24.84 -9.08
C LYS A 228 -5.25 -24.05 -8.31
N LEU A 229 -6.43 -23.80 -8.89
CA LEU A 229 -7.53 -23.10 -8.21
C LEU A 229 -7.85 -23.67 -6.82
N GLU A 230 -7.98 -24.99 -6.70
CA GLU A 230 -8.29 -25.64 -5.42
C GLU A 230 -7.14 -25.55 -4.41
N MET A 231 -5.88 -25.59 -4.87
CA MET A 231 -4.72 -25.32 -4.01
C MET A 231 -4.80 -23.91 -3.43
N TRP A 232 -5.13 -22.91 -4.26
CA TRP A 232 -5.33 -21.54 -3.79
C TRP A 232 -6.44 -21.46 -2.74
N MET A 233 -7.60 -22.08 -3.00
CA MET A 233 -8.73 -22.13 -2.06
C MET A 233 -8.32 -22.72 -0.71
N SER A 234 -7.53 -23.80 -0.73
CA SER A 234 -7.01 -24.41 0.48
C SER A 234 -6.04 -23.48 1.23
N LEU A 235 -5.03 -22.93 0.55
CA LEU A 235 -4.00 -22.11 1.19
C LEU A 235 -4.57 -20.81 1.77
N GLU A 236 -5.40 -20.11 0.99
CA GLU A 236 -5.93 -18.81 1.37
C GLU A 236 -6.99 -18.92 2.47
N SER A 237 -7.84 -19.95 2.42
CA SER A 237 -8.81 -20.19 3.50
C SER A 237 -8.13 -20.63 4.80
N GLU A 238 -7.05 -21.40 4.76
CA GLU A 238 -6.33 -21.76 5.99
C GLU A 238 -5.64 -20.54 6.62
N ARG A 239 -5.12 -19.61 5.80
CA ARG A 239 -4.37 -18.41 6.24
C ARG A 239 -5.11 -17.59 7.29
N PHE A 240 -6.44 -17.47 7.18
CA PHE A 240 -7.26 -16.72 8.13
C PHE A 240 -8.27 -17.58 8.91
N LEU A 241 -8.21 -18.91 8.80
CA LEU A 241 -9.08 -19.78 9.60
C LEU A 241 -8.41 -20.14 10.93
N GLU A 242 -7.13 -20.53 10.89
CA GLU A 242 -6.34 -20.90 12.07
C GLU A 242 -4.92 -20.30 12.01
N PRO A 243 -4.77 -18.96 11.91
CA PRO A 243 -3.45 -18.35 11.85
C PRO A 243 -2.68 -18.59 13.15
N VAL A 244 -1.36 -18.72 13.01
CA VAL A 244 -0.44 -18.76 14.14
C VAL A 244 0.56 -17.62 13.98
N PHE A 245 0.47 -16.64 14.87
CA PHE A 245 1.36 -15.48 14.93
C PHE A 245 2.73 -15.82 15.55
N ARG A 246 3.36 -16.87 15.03
CA ARG A 246 4.72 -17.27 15.39
C ARG A 246 5.73 -16.25 14.90
N GLU A 247 6.93 -16.30 15.45
CA GLU A 247 8.01 -15.34 15.16
C GLU A 247 7.66 -13.88 15.48
N PHE A 248 6.62 -13.62 16.28
CA PHE A 248 6.15 -12.26 16.63
C PHE A 248 7.29 -11.32 17.03
N TYR A 249 8.19 -11.75 17.92
CA TYR A 249 9.28 -10.91 18.42
C TYR A 249 10.35 -10.63 17.37
N LYS A 250 10.70 -11.64 16.56
CA LYS A 250 11.61 -11.48 15.44
C LYS A 250 11.02 -10.53 14.38
N GLU A 251 9.73 -10.67 14.06
CA GLU A 251 9.06 -9.76 13.12
C GLU A 251 8.91 -8.35 13.67
N LYS A 252 8.74 -8.18 14.99
CA LYS A 252 8.79 -6.86 15.62
C LYS A 252 10.09 -6.14 15.29
N ASP A 253 11.22 -6.83 15.41
CA ASP A 253 12.53 -6.24 15.11
C ASP A 253 12.68 -5.93 13.62
N VAL A 254 12.17 -6.80 12.73
CA VAL A 254 12.14 -6.55 11.27
C VAL A 254 11.34 -5.29 10.95
N ILE A 255 10.14 -5.14 11.53
CA ILE A 255 9.27 -3.99 11.31
C ILE A 255 9.90 -2.70 11.87
N LEU A 256 10.58 -2.77 13.01
CA LEU A 256 11.31 -1.62 13.56
C LEU A 256 12.45 -1.18 12.64
N GLU A 257 13.22 -2.11 12.06
CA GLU A 257 14.25 -1.79 11.07
C GLU A 257 13.65 -1.25 9.76
N GLU A 258 12.50 -1.77 9.34
CA GLU A 258 11.77 -1.23 8.20
C GLU A 258 11.32 0.22 8.45
N ARG A 259 10.73 0.50 9.62
CA ARG A 259 10.37 1.87 10.02
C ARG A 259 11.58 2.78 10.02
N ARG A 260 12.70 2.30 10.55
CA ARG A 260 13.96 3.03 10.57
C ARG A 260 14.41 3.37 9.15
N LEU A 261 14.32 2.43 8.20
CA LEU A 261 14.70 2.67 6.81
C LEU A 261 13.73 3.59 6.06
N ARG A 262 12.42 3.40 6.23
CA ARG A 262 11.37 4.10 5.47
C ARG A 262 11.03 5.48 6.02
N VAL A 263 11.21 5.69 7.32
CA VAL A 263 10.83 6.94 8.00
C VAL A 263 12.06 7.61 8.59
N GLU A 264 12.72 7.01 9.57
CA GLU A 264 13.75 7.71 10.35
C GLU A 264 15.00 8.07 9.53
N ASN A 265 15.44 7.17 8.63
CA ASN A 265 16.58 7.39 7.74
C ASN A 265 16.17 7.95 6.37
N SER A 266 14.90 8.31 6.19
CA SER A 266 14.35 8.84 4.94
C SER A 266 13.86 10.27 5.15
N PRO A 267 14.57 11.29 4.64
CA PRO A 267 14.13 12.68 4.80
C PRO A 267 12.71 12.94 4.28
N ILE A 268 12.33 12.30 3.17
CA ILE A 268 10.97 12.38 2.65
C ILE A 268 9.96 11.63 3.53
N GLY A 269 10.35 10.49 4.12
CA GLY A 269 9.52 9.76 5.09
C GLY A 269 9.22 10.58 6.33
N GLN A 270 10.25 11.21 6.93
CA GLN A 270 10.05 12.14 8.06
C GLN A 270 9.15 13.32 7.67
N MET A 271 9.36 13.90 6.49
CA MET A 271 8.55 15.00 5.98
C MET A 271 7.08 14.60 5.81
N VAL A 272 6.80 13.43 5.22
CA VAL A 272 5.43 12.94 5.02
C VAL A 272 4.74 12.69 6.36
N GLU A 273 5.41 12.07 7.33
CA GLU A 273 4.85 11.83 8.67
C GLU A 273 4.48 13.17 9.34
N LYS A 274 5.40 14.15 9.34
CA LYS A 274 5.15 15.47 9.93
C LYS A 274 4.12 16.30 9.16
N PHE A 275 4.06 16.13 7.84
CA PHE A 275 3.07 16.77 7.00
C PHE A 275 1.65 16.28 7.30
N LEU A 276 1.45 14.95 7.40
CA LEU A 276 0.16 14.36 7.76
C LEU A 276 -0.25 14.70 9.20
N ASP A 277 0.69 14.69 10.15
CA ASP A 277 0.47 15.15 11.53
C ASP A 277 -0.01 16.60 11.60
N THR A 278 0.44 17.45 10.66
CA THR A 278 0.06 18.86 10.55
C THR A 278 -1.29 19.02 9.82
N ALA A 279 -1.52 18.24 8.78
CA ALA A 279 -2.72 18.30 7.94
C ALA A 279 -3.98 17.81 8.69
N TYR A 280 -3.83 16.84 9.59
CA TYR A 280 -4.93 16.20 10.32
C TYR A 280 -4.81 16.35 11.84
N GLN A 281 -5.84 16.89 12.48
CA GLN A 281 -5.89 17.05 13.92
C GLN A 281 -6.35 15.79 14.62
N VAL A 282 -7.43 15.16 14.15
CA VAL A 282 -8.09 14.04 14.83
C VAL A 282 -8.30 12.82 13.95
N HIS A 283 -8.43 12.98 12.63
CA HIS A 283 -8.69 11.85 11.74
C HIS A 283 -7.48 10.88 11.70
N PRO A 284 -7.69 9.55 11.75
CA PRO A 284 -6.60 8.57 11.78
C PRO A 284 -5.64 8.60 10.59
N TYR A 285 -6.01 9.22 9.46
CA TYR A 285 -5.08 9.46 8.33
C TYR A 285 -3.82 10.23 8.71
N LYS A 286 -3.79 10.89 9.87
CA LYS A 286 -2.56 11.48 10.40
C LYS A 286 -1.47 10.45 10.72
N ARG A 287 -1.86 9.20 11.00
CA ARG A 287 -0.97 8.17 11.55
C ARG A 287 -0.23 7.45 10.41
N PRO A 288 1.07 7.16 10.58
CA PRO A 288 1.81 6.35 9.62
C PRO A 288 1.29 4.91 9.66
N VAL A 289 1.10 4.29 8.48
CA VAL A 289 0.60 2.90 8.37
C VAL A 289 1.52 1.89 9.08
N ILE A 290 2.83 2.13 9.05
CA ILE A 290 3.82 1.29 9.75
C ILE A 290 3.71 1.40 11.29
N GLY A 291 3.03 2.42 11.80
CA GLY A 291 2.89 2.72 13.23
C GLY A 291 4.03 3.56 13.79
N TYR A 292 3.81 4.18 14.95
CA TYR A 292 4.84 4.89 15.70
C TYR A 292 5.77 3.90 16.40
N GLU A 293 7.07 4.22 16.48
CA GLU A 293 8.09 3.32 17.05
C GLU A 293 7.71 2.81 18.45
N GLN A 294 7.25 3.72 19.32
CA GLN A 294 6.87 3.37 20.68
C GLN A 294 5.67 2.41 20.75
N ASP A 295 4.70 2.57 19.84
CA ASP A 295 3.54 1.68 19.75
C ASP A 295 3.99 0.30 19.27
N ILE A 296 4.83 0.21 18.23
CA ILE A 296 5.37 -1.05 17.69
C ILE A 296 6.15 -1.81 18.78
N ARG A 297 6.99 -1.10 19.55
CA ARG A 297 7.74 -1.70 20.67
C ARG A 297 6.78 -2.29 21.71
N ASN A 298 5.69 -1.60 22.00
CA ASN A 298 4.68 -1.95 23.00
C ASN A 298 3.61 -2.93 22.50
N LEU A 299 3.57 -3.27 21.21
CA LEU A 299 2.64 -4.28 20.68
C LEU A 299 2.96 -5.65 21.28
N THR A 300 1.90 -6.41 21.55
CA THR A 300 1.98 -7.80 22.00
C THR A 300 1.29 -8.71 20.99
N ARG A 301 1.61 -10.01 21.05
CA ARG A 301 0.93 -11.01 20.22
C ARG A 301 -0.59 -11.06 20.50
N ALA A 302 -1.00 -10.77 21.73
CA ALA A 302 -2.40 -10.64 22.11
C ALA A 302 -3.09 -9.44 21.44
N ASP A 303 -2.40 -8.29 21.29
CA ASP A 303 -2.95 -7.14 20.56
C ASP A 303 -3.22 -7.49 19.09
N VAL A 304 -2.28 -8.20 18.44
CA VAL A 304 -2.46 -8.67 17.06
C VAL A 304 -3.61 -9.66 16.96
N GLN A 305 -3.72 -10.59 17.91
CA GLN A 305 -4.83 -11.54 17.98
C GLN A 305 -6.18 -10.85 18.15
N GLN A 306 -6.27 -9.86 19.04
CA GLN A 306 -7.49 -9.09 19.24
C GLN A 306 -7.88 -8.31 17.97
N PHE A 307 -6.90 -7.71 17.29
CA PHE A 307 -7.12 -7.00 16.03
C PHE A 307 -7.62 -7.96 14.93
N PHE A 308 -6.96 -9.13 14.79
CA PHE A 308 -7.38 -10.20 13.89
C PHE A 308 -8.82 -10.63 14.18
N ASP A 309 -9.14 -10.97 15.43
CA ASP A 309 -10.45 -11.48 15.81
C ASP A 309 -11.61 -10.52 15.56
N THR A 310 -11.30 -9.21 15.61
CA THR A 310 -12.24 -8.11 15.40
C THR A 310 -12.49 -7.87 13.90
N TYR A 311 -11.43 -7.85 13.09
CA TYR A 311 -11.51 -7.34 11.72
C TYR A 311 -11.39 -8.40 10.62
N TYR A 312 -10.70 -9.52 10.87
CA TYR A 312 -10.55 -10.61 9.89
C TYR A 312 -11.72 -11.60 9.99
N ILE A 313 -12.92 -11.06 9.82
CA ILE A 313 -14.17 -11.82 9.86
C ILE A 313 -14.74 -11.98 8.44
N PRO A 314 -15.54 -13.02 8.16
CA PRO A 314 -15.99 -13.30 6.79
C PRO A 314 -16.67 -12.12 6.09
N SER A 315 -17.51 -11.34 6.81
CA SER A 315 -18.20 -10.19 6.22
C SER A 315 -17.28 -9.02 5.85
N GLN A 316 -16.05 -8.98 6.38
CA GLN A 316 -15.02 -7.97 6.06
C GLN A 316 -13.99 -8.46 5.05
N LEU A 317 -14.10 -9.71 4.58
CA LEU A 317 -13.25 -10.29 3.55
C LEU A 317 -14.03 -10.36 2.23
N THR A 318 -13.53 -9.65 1.23
CA THR A 318 -14.05 -9.72 -0.14
C THR A 318 -12.96 -10.25 -1.07
N ILE A 319 -13.29 -11.25 -1.87
CA ILE A 319 -12.32 -11.96 -2.70
C ILE A 319 -12.65 -11.74 -4.17
N ALA A 320 -11.64 -11.41 -4.98
CA ALA A 320 -11.74 -11.41 -6.43
C ALA A 320 -10.89 -12.52 -7.03
N ILE A 321 -11.46 -13.22 -8.01
CA ILE A 321 -10.83 -14.28 -8.78
C ILE A 321 -10.99 -13.93 -10.25
N VAL A 322 -9.88 -13.66 -10.94
CA VAL A 322 -9.89 -13.19 -12.33
C VAL A 322 -8.97 -14.05 -13.17
N GLY A 323 -9.49 -14.69 -14.21
CA GLY A 323 -8.71 -15.53 -15.12
C GLY A 323 -9.48 -16.73 -15.65
N ASP A 324 -8.74 -17.75 -16.07
CA ASP A 324 -9.29 -18.99 -16.63
C ASP A 324 -9.89 -19.88 -15.52
N VAL A 325 -11.14 -19.59 -15.15
CA VAL A 325 -11.90 -20.30 -14.11
C VAL A 325 -13.36 -20.47 -14.51
N ASN A 326 -13.98 -21.54 -14.02
CA ASN A 326 -15.44 -21.70 -14.09
C ASN A 326 -16.10 -21.14 -12.81
N PRO A 327 -17.03 -20.16 -12.89
CA PRO A 327 -17.66 -19.57 -11.71
C PRO A 327 -18.45 -20.56 -10.83
N GLN A 328 -19.05 -21.61 -11.40
CA GLN A 328 -19.77 -22.63 -10.63
C GLN A 328 -18.80 -23.47 -9.79
N GLN A 329 -17.67 -23.87 -10.38
CA GLN A 329 -16.60 -24.56 -9.64
C GLN A 329 -16.05 -23.67 -8.52
N VAL A 330 -15.79 -22.40 -8.80
CA VAL A 330 -15.35 -21.43 -7.79
C VAL A 330 -16.33 -21.35 -6.63
N LYS A 331 -17.64 -21.29 -6.90
CA LYS A 331 -18.67 -21.25 -5.86
C LYS A 331 -18.69 -22.51 -4.99
N GLN A 332 -18.55 -23.69 -5.60
CA GLN A 332 -18.48 -24.97 -4.86
C GLN A 332 -17.26 -25.04 -3.95
N LEU A 333 -16.08 -24.64 -4.47
CA LEU A 333 -14.86 -24.61 -3.68
C LEU A 333 -14.93 -23.54 -2.57
N ALA A 334 -15.48 -22.36 -2.86
CA ALA A 334 -15.69 -21.33 -1.86
C ALA A 334 -16.56 -21.82 -0.70
N GLN A 335 -17.65 -22.54 -0.99
CA GLN A 335 -18.49 -23.15 0.04
C GLN A 335 -17.73 -24.20 0.86
N THR A 336 -16.88 -24.99 0.22
CA THR A 336 -16.09 -26.06 0.87
C THR A 336 -15.00 -25.49 1.79
N TYR A 337 -14.23 -24.52 1.30
CA TYR A 337 -13.03 -24.01 1.98
C TYR A 337 -13.33 -22.82 2.89
N PHE A 338 -14.10 -21.83 2.41
CA PHE A 338 -14.39 -20.60 3.15
C PHE A 338 -15.73 -20.66 3.91
N GLY A 339 -16.64 -21.58 3.55
CA GLY A 339 -17.88 -21.81 4.31
C GLY A 339 -17.66 -22.30 5.74
N ARG A 340 -16.44 -22.74 6.07
CA ARG A 340 -16.00 -23.18 7.42
C ARG A 340 -15.93 -22.05 8.43
N TYR A 341 -15.77 -20.80 7.97
CA TYR A 341 -15.65 -19.65 8.86
C TYR A 341 -16.97 -19.36 9.55
N ARG A 342 -16.90 -19.04 10.85
CA ARG A 342 -18.06 -18.60 11.62
C ARG A 342 -18.37 -17.14 11.30
N ALA A 343 -19.65 -16.85 11.04
CA ALA A 343 -20.14 -15.48 10.99
C ALA A 343 -19.90 -14.80 12.34
N LYS A 344 -19.49 -13.53 12.30
CA LYS A 344 -19.27 -12.67 13.47
C LYS A 344 -19.99 -11.33 13.25
N VAL A 345 -20.21 -10.60 14.34
CA VAL A 345 -20.78 -9.24 14.27
C VAL A 345 -19.78 -8.32 13.56
N ALA A 346 -20.28 -7.43 12.70
CA ALA A 346 -19.45 -6.47 12.00
C ALA A 346 -18.67 -5.58 12.98
N PRO A 347 -17.41 -5.22 12.68
CA PRO A 347 -16.63 -4.34 13.53
C PRO A 347 -17.24 -2.93 13.59
N PRO A 348 -16.88 -2.13 14.61
CA PRO A 348 -17.30 -0.74 14.68
C PRO A 348 -16.78 0.04 13.46
N LYS A 349 -17.64 0.88 12.90
CA LYS A 349 -17.25 1.80 11.81
C LYS A 349 -16.51 3.01 12.37
N LEU A 350 -15.57 3.55 11.61
CA LEU A 350 -14.93 4.82 11.93
C LEU A 350 -15.98 5.94 11.82
N THR A 351 -16.14 6.71 12.89
CA THR A 351 -17.06 7.86 12.95
C THR A 351 -16.33 9.19 13.12
N THR A 352 -15.01 9.17 13.27
CA THR A 352 -14.20 10.38 13.42
C THR A 352 -14.23 11.19 12.12
N VAL A 353 -14.58 12.47 12.22
CA VAL A 353 -14.57 13.42 11.10
C VAL A 353 -13.51 14.48 11.40
N GLU A 354 -12.70 14.83 10.39
CA GLU A 354 -11.70 15.90 10.53
C GLU A 354 -12.42 17.26 10.58
N PRO A 355 -12.13 18.11 11.59
CA PRO A 355 -12.64 19.46 11.62
C PRO A 355 -12.14 20.27 10.41
N LYS A 356 -13.03 21.05 9.80
CA LYS A 356 -12.65 21.96 8.72
C LYS A 356 -11.49 22.85 9.15
N GLN A 357 -10.43 22.83 8.37
CA GLN A 357 -9.30 23.71 8.56
C GLN A 357 -9.74 25.19 8.41
N GLN A 358 -9.15 26.08 9.23
CA GLN A 358 -9.54 27.50 9.30
C GLN A 358 -8.47 28.47 8.80
N LYS A 359 -7.21 28.04 8.75
CA LYS A 359 -6.05 28.84 8.32
C LYS A 359 -5.00 27.94 7.69
N THR A 360 -4.06 28.51 6.94
CA THR A 360 -2.93 27.74 6.43
C THR A 360 -2.15 27.13 7.59
N ARG A 361 -1.74 25.87 7.45
CA ARG A 361 -0.85 25.18 8.37
C ARG A 361 0.46 24.92 7.64
N GLU A 362 1.58 25.02 8.35
CA GLU A 362 2.90 24.87 7.75
C GLU A 362 3.78 24.02 8.63
N VAL A 363 4.64 23.23 8.00
CA VAL A 363 5.70 22.48 8.65
C VAL A 363 6.96 22.55 7.81
N THR A 364 8.09 22.82 8.48
CA THR A 364 9.40 22.90 7.86
C THR A 364 10.35 21.95 8.58
N LEU A 365 11.08 21.14 7.82
CA LEU A 365 12.17 20.29 8.33
C LEU A 365 13.47 20.68 7.62
N GLU A 366 14.57 20.70 8.36
CA GLU A 366 15.93 20.85 7.83
C GLU A 366 16.66 19.53 8.00
N LEU A 367 16.97 18.85 6.90
CA LEU A 367 17.60 17.51 6.88
C LEU A 367 18.66 17.44 5.76
N PRO A 368 19.63 16.51 5.83
CA PRO A 368 20.66 16.36 4.79
C PRO A 368 20.06 15.75 3.52
N THR A 369 19.39 16.57 2.71
CA THR A 369 18.61 16.14 1.55
C THR A 369 18.42 17.26 0.53
N GLN A 370 17.98 16.92 -0.68
CA GLN A 370 17.58 17.93 -1.66
C GLN A 370 16.27 18.61 -1.21
N PRO A 371 16.07 19.92 -1.44
CA PRO A 371 14.88 20.59 -0.95
C PRO A 371 13.58 20.15 -1.65
N TRP A 372 12.51 19.90 -0.89
CA TRP A 372 11.18 19.60 -1.42
C TRP A 372 10.14 20.61 -0.96
N TYR A 373 9.21 20.91 -1.85
CA TYR A 373 7.98 21.63 -1.55
C TYR A 373 6.79 20.67 -1.60
N LEU A 374 5.91 20.71 -0.60
CA LEU A 374 4.65 19.97 -0.54
C LEU A 374 3.50 20.91 -0.22
N GLU A 375 2.34 20.69 -0.83
CA GLU A 375 1.11 21.45 -0.57
C GLU A 375 -0.11 20.54 -0.67
N GLY A 376 -0.92 20.52 0.40
CA GLY A 376 -2.07 19.63 0.53
C GLY A 376 -3.35 20.40 0.80
N TYR A 377 -4.45 19.94 0.21
CA TYR A 377 -5.79 20.51 0.38
C TYR A 377 -6.81 19.43 0.70
N HIS A 378 -7.59 19.58 1.77
CA HIS A 378 -8.64 18.60 2.09
C HIS A 378 -9.69 18.57 0.97
N CYS A 379 -10.03 17.36 0.52
CA CYS A 379 -11.08 17.08 -0.43
C CYS A 379 -11.91 15.86 0.01
N PRO A 380 -13.13 15.69 -0.52
CA PRO A 380 -14.01 14.58 -0.17
C PRO A 380 -13.45 13.20 -0.53
N GLY A 381 -14.08 12.15 0.02
CA GLY A 381 -13.81 10.76 -0.35
C GLY A 381 -14.43 10.33 -1.68
N ILE A 382 -14.15 9.09 -2.09
CA ILE A 382 -14.50 8.49 -3.39
C ILE A 382 -16.01 8.48 -3.70
N ASN A 383 -16.87 8.53 -2.69
CA ASN A 383 -18.32 8.52 -2.87
C ASN A 383 -18.91 9.92 -3.13
N ASP A 384 -18.09 10.98 -3.12
CA ASP A 384 -18.54 12.33 -3.40
C ASP A 384 -18.82 12.53 -4.90
N PRO A 385 -19.91 13.23 -5.28
CA PRO A 385 -20.22 13.51 -6.68
C PRO A 385 -19.10 14.22 -7.45
N ASP A 386 -18.29 15.03 -6.78
CA ASP A 386 -17.17 15.77 -7.37
C ASP A 386 -15.86 14.97 -7.38
N TYR A 387 -15.82 13.72 -6.90
CA TYR A 387 -14.60 12.89 -6.88
C TYR A 387 -13.89 12.87 -8.25
N VAL A 388 -14.64 12.70 -9.34
CA VAL A 388 -14.08 12.69 -10.70
C VAL A 388 -13.52 14.04 -11.15
N VAL A 389 -14.02 15.14 -10.59
CA VAL A 389 -13.50 16.48 -10.86
C VAL A 389 -12.14 16.65 -10.17
N TYR A 390 -11.99 16.17 -8.94
CA TYR A 390 -10.71 16.12 -8.22
C TYR A 390 -9.67 15.28 -8.95
N GLU A 391 -10.04 14.08 -9.40
CA GLU A 391 -9.19 13.22 -10.23
C GLU A 391 -8.77 13.92 -11.53
N THR A 392 -9.71 14.60 -12.20
CA THR A 392 -9.43 15.35 -13.43
C THR A 392 -8.46 16.51 -13.16
N ILE A 393 -8.61 17.23 -12.05
CA ILE A 393 -7.69 18.30 -11.66
C ILE A 393 -6.28 17.75 -11.41
N GLY A 394 -6.15 16.65 -10.67
CA GLY A 394 -4.86 15.99 -10.45
C GLY A 394 -4.17 15.63 -11.76
N ARG A 395 -4.93 15.04 -12.70
CA ARG A 395 -4.42 14.67 -14.04
C ARG A 395 -4.00 15.88 -14.89
N LEU A 396 -4.78 16.98 -14.86
CA LEU A 396 -4.44 18.23 -15.55
C LEU A 396 -3.12 18.81 -15.05
N LEU A 397 -2.96 18.82 -13.73
CA LEU A 397 -1.79 19.41 -13.09
C LEU A 397 -0.55 18.53 -13.18
N SER A 398 -0.69 17.21 -13.22
CA SER A 398 0.47 16.32 -12.96
C SER A 398 0.64 15.09 -13.87
N ASN A 399 -0.33 14.73 -14.73
CA ASN A 399 -0.19 13.51 -15.54
C ASN A 399 0.70 13.70 -16.77
N GLY A 400 1.96 13.28 -16.66
CA GLY A 400 2.95 13.23 -17.73
C GLY A 400 3.55 14.59 -18.12
N ARG A 401 4.39 14.58 -19.16
CA ARG A 401 5.17 15.77 -19.61
C ARG A 401 4.33 16.90 -20.20
N THR A 402 3.06 16.65 -20.47
CA THR A 402 2.12 17.66 -20.99
C THR A 402 1.24 18.28 -19.90
N SER A 403 1.47 17.92 -18.63
CA SER A 403 0.76 18.48 -17.49
C SER A 403 1.25 19.89 -17.15
N ARG A 404 0.37 20.70 -16.55
CA ARG A 404 0.67 22.12 -16.28
C ARG A 404 1.86 22.31 -15.34
N LEU A 405 1.96 21.52 -14.26
CA LEU A 405 3.07 21.66 -13.31
C LEU A 405 4.39 21.26 -13.94
N TYR A 406 4.44 20.18 -14.72
CA TYR A 406 5.67 19.77 -15.40
C TYR A 406 6.12 20.84 -16.42
N GLN A 407 5.22 21.27 -17.32
CA GLN A 407 5.56 22.27 -18.34
C GLN A 407 6.01 23.60 -17.71
N SER A 408 5.36 24.03 -16.62
CA SER A 408 5.65 25.31 -16.00
C SER A 408 6.91 25.25 -15.11
N LEU A 409 6.95 24.35 -14.13
CA LEU A 409 8.00 24.33 -13.11
C LEU A 409 9.28 23.62 -13.59
N VAL A 410 9.15 22.58 -14.42
CA VAL A 410 10.30 21.76 -14.85
C VAL A 410 10.87 22.26 -16.18
N GLU A 411 10.04 22.39 -17.22
CA GLU A 411 10.56 22.73 -18.55
C GLU A 411 10.83 24.23 -18.75
N LYS A 412 9.84 25.08 -18.45
CA LYS A 412 9.90 26.51 -18.76
C LYS A 412 10.70 27.32 -17.73
N GLN A 413 10.33 27.20 -16.45
CA GLN A 413 10.95 27.99 -15.39
C GLN A 413 12.19 27.30 -14.79
N ARG A 414 12.30 25.97 -14.93
CA ARG A 414 13.40 25.15 -14.39
C ARG A 414 13.62 25.29 -12.88
N LEU A 415 12.54 25.61 -12.15
CA LEU A 415 12.54 25.74 -10.68
C LEU A 415 12.55 24.38 -9.98
N ALA A 416 12.07 23.33 -10.66
CA ALA A 416 11.94 22.00 -10.10
C ALA A 416 12.52 20.94 -11.04
N LEU A 417 13.09 19.88 -10.46
CA LEU A 417 13.50 18.68 -11.19
C LEU A 417 12.31 17.75 -11.46
N SER A 418 11.30 17.80 -10.59
CA SER A 418 10.03 17.10 -10.75
C SER A 418 8.92 17.89 -10.07
N ALA A 419 7.70 17.80 -10.62
CA ALA A 419 6.50 18.38 -10.02
C ALA A 419 5.33 17.45 -10.31
N GLN A 420 4.62 17.04 -9.26
CA GLN A 420 3.55 16.04 -9.33
C GLN A 420 2.43 16.38 -8.34
N GLY A 421 1.36 15.59 -8.43
CA GLY A 421 0.21 15.72 -7.55
C GLY A 421 -0.89 14.74 -7.89
N SER A 422 -1.72 14.46 -6.90
CA SER A 422 -2.80 13.47 -6.96
C SER A 422 -3.88 13.79 -5.93
N SER A 423 -5.06 13.21 -6.11
CA SER A 423 -6.09 13.16 -5.07
C SER A 423 -6.02 11.81 -4.34
N GLY A 424 -6.66 11.69 -3.17
CA GLY A 424 -6.72 10.41 -2.45
C GLY A 424 -5.52 10.11 -1.55
N PHE A 425 -4.75 11.12 -1.13
CA PHE A 425 -3.64 10.94 -0.20
C PHE A 425 -4.09 11.19 1.25
N PRO A 426 -3.79 10.32 2.24
CA PRO A 426 -3.11 9.02 2.15
C PRO A 426 -4.06 7.82 1.94
N GLY A 427 -5.34 8.10 1.66
CA GLY A 427 -6.40 7.15 1.34
C GLY A 427 -7.56 7.92 0.71
N ASN A 428 -8.56 7.24 0.13
CA ASN A 428 -9.68 7.92 -0.56
C ASN A 428 -11.07 7.44 -0.13
N LYS A 429 -11.18 6.57 0.89
CA LYS A 429 -12.47 6.15 1.46
C LYS A 429 -13.14 7.27 2.27
N TYR A 430 -12.37 8.11 2.95
CA TYR A 430 -12.82 9.26 3.73
C TYR A 430 -12.28 10.58 3.16
N GLU A 431 -12.62 11.71 3.78
CA GLU A 431 -12.04 13.02 3.43
C GLU A 431 -10.51 12.96 3.51
N ASN A 432 -9.87 13.29 2.39
CA ASN A 432 -8.46 13.06 2.11
C ASN A 432 -7.80 14.34 1.59
N LEU A 433 -6.55 14.27 1.12
CA LEU A 433 -5.84 15.40 0.53
C LEU A 433 -5.69 15.26 -0.98
N MET A 434 -5.94 16.36 -1.70
CA MET A 434 -5.18 16.64 -2.91
C MET A 434 -3.78 17.06 -2.50
N LEU A 435 -2.78 16.23 -2.81
CA LEU A 435 -1.38 16.51 -2.51
C LEU A 435 -0.66 16.92 -3.81
N PHE A 436 0.05 18.04 -3.76
CA PHE A 436 0.99 18.49 -4.79
C PHE A 436 2.39 18.59 -4.18
N TYR A 437 3.41 18.22 -4.94
CA TYR A 437 4.79 18.30 -4.48
C TYR A 437 5.78 18.49 -5.62
N ALA A 438 6.94 19.03 -5.29
CA ALA A 438 8.01 19.24 -6.25
C ALA A 438 9.40 19.13 -5.59
N LEU A 439 10.32 18.49 -6.31
CA LEU A 439 11.74 18.45 -5.97
C LEU A 439 12.40 19.71 -6.54
N THR A 440 12.97 20.54 -5.68
CA THR A 440 13.56 21.83 -6.05
C THR A 440 14.82 21.64 -6.89
N ALA A 441 14.98 22.42 -7.95
CA ALA A 441 16.19 22.41 -8.77
C ALA A 441 17.35 23.16 -8.08
N PRO A 442 18.61 22.80 -8.35
CA PRO A 442 19.76 23.50 -7.79
C PRO A 442 19.74 25.01 -8.09
N GLY A 443 20.08 25.83 -7.10
CA GLY A 443 20.08 27.30 -7.23
C GLY A 443 18.72 27.98 -7.01
N HIS A 444 17.67 27.20 -6.74
CA HIS A 444 16.33 27.70 -6.43
C HIS A 444 15.90 27.37 -5.00
N THR A 445 14.88 28.08 -4.52
CA THR A 445 14.32 27.92 -3.18
C THR A 445 12.95 27.23 -3.22
N VAL A 446 12.59 26.56 -2.12
CA VAL A 446 11.25 25.93 -1.98
C VAL A 446 10.11 26.95 -2.06
N ASP A 447 10.34 28.21 -1.69
CA ASP A 447 9.33 29.26 -1.74
C ASP A 447 9.09 29.78 -3.16
N GLU A 448 10.14 29.82 -4.01
CA GLU A 448 9.98 30.07 -5.46
C GLU A 448 9.12 28.97 -6.10
N VAL A 449 9.45 27.71 -5.81
CA VAL A 449 8.68 26.54 -6.28
C VAL A 449 7.23 26.62 -5.82
N GLY A 450 6.99 26.86 -4.53
CA GLY A 450 5.64 26.98 -3.98
C GLY A 450 4.86 28.15 -4.56
N THR A 451 5.51 29.26 -4.87
CA THR A 451 4.86 30.40 -5.54
C THR A 451 4.47 30.05 -6.98
N ALA A 452 5.37 29.41 -7.74
CA ALA A 452 5.08 28.97 -9.11
C ALA A 452 3.99 27.89 -9.16
N MET A 453 4.03 26.92 -8.25
CA MET A 453 3.01 25.86 -8.12
C MET A 453 1.62 26.46 -7.86
N ARG A 454 1.52 27.34 -6.86
CA ARG A 454 0.25 28.01 -6.52
C ARG A 454 -0.27 28.85 -7.66
N LYS A 455 0.60 29.50 -8.44
CA LYS A 455 0.19 30.23 -9.64
C LYS A 455 -0.53 29.32 -10.64
N GLU A 456 -0.02 28.12 -10.92
CA GLU A 456 -0.70 27.19 -11.83
C GLU A 456 -2.01 26.63 -11.26
N ILE A 457 -2.06 26.37 -9.95
CA ILE A 457 -3.30 25.96 -9.26
C ILE A 457 -4.34 27.09 -9.30
N ASP A 458 -3.93 28.33 -9.06
CA ASP A 458 -4.81 29.51 -9.07
C ASP A 458 -5.37 29.80 -10.46
N ARG A 459 -4.61 29.53 -11.52
CA ARG A 459 -5.10 29.63 -12.91
C ARG A 459 -6.29 28.72 -13.18
N LEU A 460 -6.42 27.58 -12.50
CA LEU A 460 -7.64 26.76 -12.62
C LEU A 460 -8.89 27.45 -12.06
N LYS A 461 -8.75 28.49 -11.24
CA LYS A 461 -9.89 29.25 -10.69
C LYS A 461 -10.36 30.35 -11.63
N THR A 462 -9.43 30.94 -12.39
CA THR A 462 -9.66 32.17 -13.15
C THR A 462 -9.70 31.93 -14.65
N GLU A 463 -8.95 30.97 -15.16
CA GLU A 463 -8.83 30.65 -16.58
C GLU A 463 -9.58 29.36 -16.90
N PRO A 464 -10.47 29.35 -17.90
CA PRO A 464 -11.10 28.12 -18.34
C PRO A 464 -10.05 27.15 -18.89
N VAL A 465 -10.13 25.88 -18.49
CA VAL A 465 -9.40 24.79 -19.14
C VAL A 465 -9.89 24.69 -20.59
N SER A 466 -8.96 24.66 -21.54
CA SER A 466 -9.28 24.57 -22.96
C SER A 466 -9.90 23.21 -23.31
N ALA A 467 -10.75 23.16 -24.33
CA ALA A 467 -11.36 21.91 -24.79
C ALA A 467 -10.31 20.85 -25.17
N MET A 468 -9.23 21.28 -25.84
CA MET A 468 -8.14 20.37 -26.24
C MET A 468 -7.42 19.76 -25.03
N GLU A 469 -7.14 20.55 -24.00
CA GLU A 469 -6.47 20.07 -22.80
C GLU A 469 -7.36 19.10 -22.01
N LEU A 470 -8.65 19.41 -21.91
CA LEU A 470 -9.62 18.57 -21.22
C LEU A 470 -9.83 17.24 -21.96
N GLU A 471 -9.96 17.26 -23.29
CA GLU A 471 -10.09 16.04 -24.09
C GLU A 471 -8.83 15.16 -24.03
N ARG A 472 -7.64 15.77 -23.96
CA ARG A 472 -6.38 15.03 -23.71
C ARG A 472 -6.45 14.27 -22.38
N VAL A 473 -6.85 14.94 -21.31
CA VAL A 473 -6.95 14.30 -19.98
C VAL A 473 -7.98 13.18 -19.96
N LYS A 474 -9.15 13.40 -20.55
CA LYS A 474 -10.19 12.36 -20.70
C LYS A 474 -9.69 11.15 -21.48
N THR A 475 -8.96 11.39 -22.57
CA THR A 475 -8.37 10.33 -23.39
C THR A 475 -7.32 9.54 -22.62
N GLN A 476 -6.45 10.22 -21.87
CA GLN A 476 -5.46 9.57 -21.01
C GLN A 476 -6.11 8.73 -19.92
N ALA A 477 -7.14 9.24 -19.23
CA ALA A 477 -7.85 8.49 -18.19
C ALA A 477 -8.45 7.18 -18.73
N LYS A 478 -9.06 7.22 -19.93
CA LYS A 478 -9.54 6.01 -20.60
C LYS A 478 -8.41 5.04 -20.92
N ALA A 479 -7.30 5.53 -21.47
CA ALA A 479 -6.16 4.70 -21.83
C ALA A 479 -5.49 4.06 -20.60
N ASP A 480 -5.40 4.79 -19.49
CA ASP A 480 -4.85 4.28 -18.23
C ASP A 480 -5.69 3.13 -17.70
N LEU A 481 -7.02 3.32 -17.64
CA LEU A 481 -7.90 2.27 -17.17
C LEU A 481 -7.88 1.05 -18.10
N LEU A 482 -7.93 1.23 -19.43
CA LEU A 482 -7.83 0.11 -20.37
C LEU A 482 -6.55 -0.72 -20.16
N ARG A 483 -5.42 -0.07 -19.85
CA ARG A 483 -4.17 -0.77 -19.52
C ARG A 483 -4.27 -1.53 -18.21
N SER A 484 -4.86 -0.95 -17.17
CA SER A 484 -5.06 -1.64 -15.88
C SER A 484 -6.00 -2.84 -15.99
N LEU A 485 -7.02 -2.73 -16.87
CA LEU A 485 -8.03 -3.76 -17.12
C LEU A 485 -7.50 -4.98 -17.88
N ASP A 486 -6.39 -4.84 -18.61
CA ASP A 486 -5.75 -5.92 -19.38
C ASP A 486 -5.09 -6.97 -18.46
N SER A 487 -4.67 -6.56 -17.26
CA SER A 487 -4.10 -7.45 -16.24
C SER A 487 -5.19 -8.13 -15.41
N ASN A 488 -5.09 -9.46 -15.19
CA ASN A 488 -5.98 -10.18 -14.27
C ASN A 488 -5.86 -9.63 -12.84
N MET A 489 -4.64 -9.39 -12.36
CA MET A 489 -4.40 -8.82 -11.03
C MET A 489 -4.86 -7.36 -10.95
N GLY A 490 -4.57 -6.55 -11.97
CA GLY A 490 -5.03 -5.16 -12.03
C GLY A 490 -6.55 -5.05 -11.99
N MET A 491 -7.24 -5.93 -12.72
CA MET A 491 -8.69 -6.04 -12.70
C MET A 491 -9.22 -6.51 -11.34
N ALA A 492 -8.62 -7.54 -10.72
CA ALA A 492 -9.01 -8.01 -9.39
C ALA A 492 -8.93 -6.89 -8.34
N GLN A 493 -7.84 -6.11 -8.38
CA GLN A 493 -7.65 -4.97 -7.49
C GLN A 493 -8.72 -3.89 -7.70
N LEU A 494 -8.97 -3.46 -8.95
CA LEU A 494 -9.96 -2.44 -9.25
C LEU A 494 -11.38 -2.88 -8.85
N LEU A 495 -11.77 -4.12 -9.17
CA LEU A 495 -13.08 -4.66 -8.78
C LEU A 495 -13.29 -4.56 -7.27
N LEU A 496 -12.28 -4.93 -6.48
CA LEU A 496 -12.38 -4.93 -5.02
C LEU A 496 -12.29 -3.54 -4.40
N GLU A 497 -11.45 -2.65 -4.93
CA GLU A 497 -11.39 -1.25 -4.49
C GLU A 497 -12.77 -0.59 -4.58
N TYR A 498 -13.42 -0.70 -5.74
CA TYR A 498 -14.74 -0.10 -5.94
C TYR A 498 -15.84 -0.85 -5.19
N GLU A 499 -15.82 -2.19 -5.17
CA GLU A 499 -16.80 -2.97 -4.40
C GLU A 499 -16.77 -2.58 -2.92
N VAL A 500 -15.59 -2.57 -2.30
CA VAL A 500 -15.48 -2.36 -0.85
C VAL A 500 -15.69 -0.90 -0.48
N LYS A 501 -15.20 0.06 -1.27
CA LYS A 501 -15.28 1.49 -0.93
C LYS A 501 -16.61 2.14 -1.34
N THR A 502 -17.23 1.66 -2.42
CA THR A 502 -18.42 2.29 -3.01
C THR A 502 -19.66 1.38 -2.99
N GLY A 503 -19.50 0.13 -2.57
CA GLY A 503 -20.58 -0.87 -2.51
C GLY A 503 -20.93 -1.51 -3.85
N SER A 504 -20.21 -1.18 -4.93
CA SER A 504 -20.41 -1.80 -6.24
C SER A 504 -19.18 -1.65 -7.13
N TRP A 505 -18.66 -2.79 -7.61
CA TRP A 505 -17.62 -2.81 -8.64
C TRP A 505 -18.02 -2.08 -9.94
N GLN A 506 -19.33 -1.92 -10.22
CA GLN A 506 -19.82 -1.23 -11.42
C GLN A 506 -19.45 0.27 -11.43
N ASN A 507 -19.22 0.85 -10.26
CA ASN A 507 -18.87 2.27 -10.14
C ASN A 507 -17.53 2.59 -10.80
N LEU A 508 -16.63 1.60 -10.96
CA LEU A 508 -15.42 1.71 -11.78
C LEU A 508 -15.73 2.19 -13.20
N PHE A 509 -16.77 1.63 -13.82
CA PHE A 509 -17.12 1.93 -15.20
C PHE A 509 -17.94 3.21 -15.32
N LYS A 510 -18.81 3.48 -14.34
CA LYS A 510 -19.56 4.75 -14.25
C LYS A 510 -18.61 5.93 -14.07
N GLU A 511 -17.50 5.74 -13.38
CA GLU A 511 -16.50 6.79 -13.19
C GLU A 511 -15.94 7.29 -14.52
N LEU A 512 -15.63 6.39 -15.47
CA LEU A 512 -15.17 6.80 -16.80
C LEU A 512 -16.18 7.65 -17.57
N GLU A 513 -17.45 7.27 -17.47
CA GLU A 513 -18.54 8.05 -18.06
C GLU A 513 -18.59 9.42 -17.40
N ALA A 514 -18.52 9.49 -16.07
CA ALA A 514 -18.51 10.73 -15.32
C ALA A 514 -17.30 11.62 -15.68
N ILE A 515 -16.09 11.06 -15.79
CA ILE A 515 -14.89 11.78 -16.26
C ILE A 515 -15.12 12.37 -17.66
N SER A 516 -15.80 11.64 -18.55
CA SER A 516 -16.10 12.15 -19.90
C SER A 516 -17.04 13.36 -19.89
N GLN A 517 -17.87 13.50 -18.85
CA GLN A 517 -18.83 14.60 -18.67
C GLN A 517 -18.26 15.80 -17.91
N VAL A 518 -17.08 15.67 -17.28
CA VAL A 518 -16.45 16.79 -16.57
C VAL A 518 -16.27 17.97 -17.51
N SER A 519 -16.74 19.14 -17.07
CA SER A 519 -16.64 20.40 -17.80
C SER A 519 -15.55 21.32 -17.23
N SER A 520 -15.15 22.30 -18.03
CA SER A 520 -14.26 23.38 -17.58
C SER A 520 -14.85 24.16 -16.40
N ALA A 521 -16.19 24.32 -16.36
CA ALA A 521 -16.89 25.02 -15.29
C ALA A 521 -16.86 24.24 -13.97
N ASP A 522 -16.95 22.91 -14.01
CA ASP A 522 -16.83 22.06 -12.82
C ASP A 522 -15.44 22.18 -12.20
N ILE A 523 -14.40 22.12 -13.03
CA ILE A 523 -13.01 22.31 -12.62
C ILE A 523 -12.84 23.68 -11.94
N GLN A 524 -13.34 24.76 -12.54
CA GLN A 524 -13.23 26.10 -11.95
C GLN A 524 -13.98 26.20 -10.62
N ARG A 525 -15.17 25.61 -10.52
CA ARG A 525 -15.98 25.60 -9.29
C ARG A 525 -15.24 24.89 -8.17
N VAL A 526 -14.78 23.66 -8.42
CA VAL A 526 -14.05 22.85 -7.43
C VAL A 526 -12.72 23.51 -7.05
N ALA A 527 -12.00 24.08 -8.01
CA ALA A 527 -10.75 24.81 -7.75
C ALA A 527 -10.96 26.03 -6.84
N ARG A 528 -12.04 26.80 -7.05
CA ARG A 528 -12.39 27.96 -6.21
C ARG A 528 -12.78 27.57 -4.78
N GLN A 529 -13.47 26.44 -4.62
CA GLN A 529 -13.91 25.94 -3.31
C GLN A 529 -12.77 25.31 -2.52
N THR A 530 -11.88 24.57 -3.19
CA THR A 530 -10.88 23.72 -2.54
C THR A 530 -9.58 24.45 -2.26
N PHE A 531 -9.04 25.17 -3.26
CA PHE A 531 -7.67 25.68 -3.21
C PHE A 531 -7.58 27.03 -2.50
N ILE A 532 -7.99 27.09 -1.24
CA ILE A 532 -8.04 28.33 -0.46
C ILE A 532 -7.09 28.29 0.73
N PRO A 533 -6.57 29.44 1.21
CA PRO A 533 -5.63 29.45 2.33
C PRO A 533 -6.14 28.74 3.59
N LYS A 534 -7.45 28.81 3.86
CA LYS A 534 -8.09 28.13 4.99
C LYS A 534 -8.15 26.60 4.86
N ASN A 535 -7.84 26.04 3.70
CA ASN A 535 -7.84 24.60 3.44
C ASN A 535 -6.45 24.06 3.10
N ARG A 536 -5.38 24.83 3.31
CA ARG A 536 -4.04 24.54 2.81
C ARG A 536 -3.07 24.11 3.90
N THR A 537 -2.40 22.99 3.70
CA THR A 537 -1.22 22.60 4.49
C THR A 537 0.03 22.65 3.61
N VAL A 538 1.10 23.28 4.09
CA VAL A 538 2.38 23.42 3.37
C VAL A 538 3.48 22.65 4.10
N GLY A 539 4.25 21.85 3.35
CA GLY A 539 5.46 21.19 3.81
C GLY A 539 6.68 21.74 3.10
N ARG A 540 7.74 22.06 3.85
CA ARG A 540 9.04 22.46 3.32
C ARG A 540 10.12 21.55 3.88
N LEU A 541 10.74 20.77 3.02
CA LEU A 541 11.95 20.04 3.36
C LEU A 541 13.12 20.85 2.82
N LEU A 542 13.95 21.36 3.71
CA LEU A 542 15.13 22.17 3.39
C LEU A 542 16.39 21.31 3.56
N SER A 543 17.42 21.62 2.78
CA SER A 543 18.74 21.02 2.98
C SER A 543 19.38 21.62 4.22
N SER A 544 19.73 20.79 5.21
CA SER A 544 20.71 21.18 6.22
C SER A 544 22.10 21.16 5.58
N SER A 545 22.93 22.15 5.91
CA SER A 545 24.33 22.24 5.49
C SER A 545 25.20 21.12 6.05
#